data_AF-A0A7Y6Q0T3-F1
#
_entry.id   AF-A0A7Y6Q0T3-F1
#
_cell.length_a   1.000
_cell.length_b   1.000
_cell.length_c   1.000
_cell.angle_alpha   90.00
_cell.angle_beta   90.00
_cell.angle_gamma   90.00
#
_symmetry.space_group_name_H-M   'P 1'
#
loop_
_entity.id
_entity.type
_entity.pdbx_description
1 polymer ?
#
loop_
_entity_poly.entity_id
_entity_poly.type
_entity_poly.pdbx_seq_one_letter_code
_entity_poly.pdbx_strand_id
1 'polypeptide(L)'
;MKLPAGKAEAIVNTIFDSMVKALERGEGIEIRGFGSFTVRKYKAYEGRNPRTGETVHVAEKRLPFFKVGKDLRERVNAGLGTPLPADRPDEPDDTDPNDTDDYDDED
;
A
#
# COMPACT_ATOMS: atom_id res chain seq x y z
N MET A 1 -14.73 -0.19 30.37
CA MET A 1 -13.44 -0.87 30.67
C MET A 1 -12.32 0.02 30.17
N LYS A 2 -11.47 0.57 31.06
CA LYS A 2 -10.28 1.33 30.66
C LYS A 2 -9.08 0.39 30.68
N LEU A 3 -8.38 0.26 29.56
CA LEU A 3 -7.11 -0.47 29.51
C LEU A 3 -6.02 0.38 30.18
N PRO A 4 -5.19 -0.18 31.06
CA PRO A 4 -3.98 0.50 31.52
C PRO A 4 -3.09 0.89 30.33
N ALA A 5 -2.47 2.06 30.38
CA ALA A 5 -1.67 2.58 29.26
C ALA A 5 -0.60 1.59 28.78
N GLY A 6 0.17 1.00 29.69
CA GLY A 6 1.18 -0.01 29.33
C GLY A 6 0.60 -1.29 28.72
N LYS A 7 -0.64 -1.66 29.06
CA LYS A 7 -1.30 -2.81 28.41
C LYS A 7 -1.77 -2.47 27.00
N ALA A 8 -2.25 -1.25 26.77
CA ALA A 8 -2.61 -0.78 25.44
C ALA A 8 -1.36 -0.70 24.53
N GLU A 9 -0.26 -0.16 25.05
CA GLU A 9 1.04 -0.10 24.37
C GLU A 9 1.53 -1.50 23.95
N ALA A 10 1.54 -2.45 24.88
CA ALA A 10 1.97 -3.82 24.58
C ALA A 10 1.14 -4.48 23.47
N ILE A 11 -0.18 -4.24 23.45
CA ILE A 11 -1.07 -4.78 22.41
C ILE A 11 -0.72 -4.15 21.04
N VAL A 12 -0.56 -2.83 20.99
CA VAL A 12 -0.24 -2.12 19.74
C VAL A 12 1.11 -2.58 19.18
N ASN A 13 2.14 -2.68 20.02
CA ASN A 13 3.45 -3.16 19.61
C ASN A 13 3.37 -4.60 19.08
N THR A 14 2.63 -5.48 19.76
CA THR A 14 2.44 -6.87 19.30
C THR A 14 1.78 -6.94 17.91
N ILE A 15 0.81 -6.05 17.63
CA ILE A 15 0.17 -5.97 16.31
C ILE A 15 1.20 -5.55 15.26
N PHE A 16 1.97 -4.48 15.50
CA PHE A 16 2.98 -4.02 14.54
C PHE A 16 4.06 -5.07 14.30
N ASP A 17 4.57 -5.72 15.33
CA ASP A 17 5.56 -6.80 15.20
C ASP A 17 5.02 -7.96 14.36
N SER A 18 3.74 -8.31 14.53
CA SER A 18 3.10 -9.36 13.76
C SER A 18 2.95 -8.98 12.28
N MET A 19 2.58 -7.72 12.01
CA MET A 19 2.49 -7.18 10.65
C MET A 19 3.86 -7.17 9.96
N VAL A 20 4.91 -6.67 10.63
CA VAL A 20 6.28 -6.66 10.10
C VAL A 20 6.71 -8.07 9.71
N LYS A 21 6.55 -9.05 10.61
CA LYS A 21 6.91 -10.44 10.35
C LYS A 21 6.16 -11.04 9.15
N ALA A 22 4.88 -10.72 8.99
CA ALA A 22 4.09 -11.17 7.84
C ALA A 22 4.62 -10.56 6.52
N LEU A 23 4.90 -9.26 6.50
CA LEU A 23 5.45 -8.58 5.33
C LEU A 23 6.87 -9.06 4.97
N GLU A 24 7.72 -9.35 5.95
CA GLU A 24 9.04 -9.95 5.70
C GLU A 24 8.95 -11.29 4.96
N ARG A 25 7.90 -12.07 5.24
CA ARG A 25 7.58 -13.33 4.56
C ARG A 25 6.88 -13.13 3.20
N GLY A 26 6.52 -11.90 2.85
CA GLY A 26 5.77 -11.59 1.63
C GLY A 26 4.27 -11.90 1.72
N GLU A 27 3.74 -12.05 2.94
CA GLU A 27 2.32 -12.33 3.16
C GLU A 27 1.46 -11.06 3.07
N GLY A 28 0.25 -11.20 2.54
CA GLY A 28 -0.75 -10.14 2.56
C GLY A 28 -1.45 -10.04 3.91
N ILE A 29 -1.77 -8.82 4.34
CA ILE A 29 -2.52 -8.53 5.57
C ILE A 29 -3.79 -7.78 5.19
N GLU A 30 -4.96 -8.33 5.53
CA GLU A 30 -6.23 -7.65 5.30
C GLU A 30 -6.84 -7.21 6.64
N ILE A 31 -7.21 -5.93 6.72
CA ILE A 31 -7.95 -5.35 7.83
C ILE A 31 -9.30 -4.89 7.27
N ARG A 32 -10.34 -5.72 7.46
CA ARG A 32 -11.69 -5.47 6.92
C ARG A 32 -12.20 -4.07 7.29
N GLY A 33 -12.72 -3.37 6.29
CA GLY A 33 -13.20 -1.99 6.42
C GLY A 33 -12.10 -0.93 6.58
N PHE A 34 -10.83 -1.32 6.57
CA PHE A 34 -9.69 -0.40 6.66
C PHE A 34 -8.85 -0.42 5.38
N GLY A 35 -8.40 -1.60 4.96
CA GLY A 35 -7.56 -1.78 3.79
C GLY A 35 -6.72 -3.05 3.85
N SER A 36 -5.78 -3.18 2.93
CA SER A 36 -4.86 -4.32 2.88
C SER A 36 -3.42 -3.89 2.65
N PHE A 37 -2.47 -4.64 3.22
CA PHE A 37 -1.05 -4.52 2.95
C PHE A 37 -0.59 -5.71 2.11
N THR A 38 0.18 -5.45 1.07
CA THR A 38 0.80 -6.47 0.22
C THR A 38 2.27 -6.13 0.01
N VAL A 39 3.09 -7.10 -0.40
CA VAL A 39 4.49 -6.85 -0.78
C VAL A 39 4.61 -6.96 -2.29
N ARG A 40 4.92 -5.85 -2.94
CA ARG A 40 5.16 -5.78 -4.40
C ARG A 40 6.63 -6.05 -4.70
N LYS A 41 6.90 -6.75 -5.80
CA LYS A 41 8.23 -6.99 -6.35
C LYS A 41 8.45 -6.06 -7.52
N TYR A 42 9.52 -5.27 -7.47
CA TYR A 42 9.92 -4.36 -8.54
C TYR A 42 11.17 -4.91 -9.21
N LYS A 43 11.13 -5.03 -10.54
CA LYS A 43 12.27 -5.46 -11.35
C LYS A 43 13.37 -4.39 -11.30
N ALA A 44 14.60 -4.79 -11.58
CA ALA A 44 15.70 -3.85 -11.75
C ALA A 44 15.43 -2.96 -12.98
N TYR A 45 15.83 -1.69 -12.92
CA TYR A 45 15.64 -0.73 -14.01
C TYR A 45 16.75 0.32 -14.03
N GLU A 46 16.90 1.00 -15.17
CA GLU A 46 17.80 2.16 -15.31
C GLU A 46 17.02 3.45 -15.04
N GLY A 47 17.35 4.13 -13.96
CA GLY A 47 16.81 5.43 -13.61
C GLY A 47 17.71 6.57 -14.10
N ARG A 48 17.27 7.81 -13.86
CA ARG A 48 18.12 8.99 -14.01
C ARG A 48 18.20 9.77 -12.72
N ASN A 49 19.40 10.22 -12.38
CA ASN A 49 19.59 11.13 -11.26
C ASN A 49 18.92 12.48 -11.59
N PRO A 50 17.91 12.94 -10.82
CA PRO A 50 17.19 14.18 -11.14
C PRO A 50 18.08 15.43 -11.06
N ARG A 51 19.22 15.35 -10.38
CA ARG A 51 20.16 16.47 -10.22
C ARG A 51 21.23 16.52 -11.30
N THR A 52 21.71 15.38 -11.82
CA THR A 52 22.84 15.33 -12.78
C THR A 52 22.44 14.83 -14.17
N GLY A 53 21.30 14.16 -14.30
CA GLY A 53 20.84 13.53 -15.55
C GLY A 53 21.55 12.22 -15.89
N GLU A 54 22.54 11.82 -15.10
CA GLU A 54 23.28 10.57 -15.29
C GLU A 54 22.37 9.36 -15.09
N THR A 55 22.60 8.34 -15.91
CA THR A 55 21.93 7.04 -15.77
C THR A 55 22.42 6.34 -14.50
N VAL A 56 21.48 5.83 -13.70
CA VAL A 56 21.76 5.09 -12.47
C VAL A 56 21.01 3.77 -12.46
N HIS A 57 21.76 2.69 -12.22
CA HIS A 57 21.17 1.36 -12.08
C HIS A 57 20.42 1.24 -10.75
N VAL A 58 19.16 0.81 -10.80
CA VAL A 58 18.35 0.51 -9.63
C VAL A 58 18.11 -0.99 -9.58
N ALA A 59 18.62 -1.62 -8.53
CA ALA A 59 18.45 -3.06 -8.31
C ALA A 59 16.97 -3.42 -8.04
N GLU A 60 16.65 -4.70 -8.28
CA GLU A 60 15.36 -5.25 -7.90
C GLU A 60 15.11 -5.07 -6.39
N LYS A 61 13.84 -4.84 -6.03
CA LYS A 61 13.46 -4.58 -4.64
C LYS A 61 12.06 -5.06 -4.34
N ARG A 62 11.78 -5.21 -3.05
CA ARG A 62 10.44 -5.51 -2.53
C ARG A 62 9.99 -4.36 -1.65
N LEU A 63 8.79 -3.84 -1.91
CA LEU A 63 8.23 -2.75 -1.11
C LEU A 63 6.84 -3.12 -0.61
N PRO A 64 6.50 -2.79 0.64
CA PRO A 64 5.13 -2.90 1.12
C PRO A 64 4.26 -1.85 0.43
N PHE A 65 3.05 -2.25 0.05
CA PHE A 65 2.02 -1.41 -0.53
C PHE A 65 0.75 -1.49 0.32
N PHE A 66 0.08 -0.36 0.55
CA PHE A 66 -1.19 -0.31 1.27
C PHE A 66 -2.32 0.10 0.32
N LYS A 67 -3.31 -0.78 0.15
CA LYS A 67 -4.55 -0.49 -0.56
C LYS A 67 -5.62 -0.04 0.42
N VAL A 68 -6.13 1.17 0.23
CA VAL A 68 -7.18 1.76 1.07
C VAL A 68 -8.49 1.01 0.86
N GLY A 69 -9.15 0.61 1.95
CA GLY A 69 -10.47 -0.02 1.91
C GLY A 69 -11.57 0.99 1.57
N LYS A 70 -12.61 0.52 0.86
CA LYS A 70 -13.79 1.33 0.49
C LYS A 70 -14.39 2.06 1.70
N ASP A 71 -14.67 1.35 2.79
CA ASP A 71 -15.28 1.91 3.99
C ASP A 71 -14.43 3.04 4.61
N LEU A 72 -13.11 2.87 4.65
CA LEU A 72 -12.20 3.91 5.16
C LEU A 72 -12.26 5.15 4.27
N ARG A 73 -12.15 4.97 2.96
CA ARG A 73 -12.26 6.06 1.98
C ARG A 73 -13.61 6.78 2.09
N GLU A 74 -14.71 6.06 2.11
CA GLU A 74 -16.06 6.66 2.22
C GLU A 74 -16.21 7.46 3.52
N ARG A 75 -15.77 6.91 4.65
CA ARG A 75 -15.86 7.58 5.96
C ARG A 75 -15.03 8.85 6.05
N VAL A 76 -13.83 8.86 5.44
CA VAL A 76 -12.99 10.06 5.38
C VAL A 76 -13.64 11.14 4.51
N ASN A 77 -14.26 10.75 3.40
CA ASN A 77 -14.88 11.68 2.45
C ASN A 77 -16.32 12.08 2.81
N ALA A 78 -16.98 11.39 3.74
CA ALA A 78 -18.35 11.69 4.16
C ALA A 78 -18.56 13.15 4.63
N GLY A 79 -17.50 13.81 5.10
CA GLY A 79 -17.53 15.23 5.48
C GLY A 79 -17.48 16.22 4.32
N LEU A 80 -17.21 15.77 3.09
CA LEU A 80 -17.01 16.63 1.91
C LEU A 80 -18.28 16.82 1.06
N GLY A 81 -19.41 16.25 1.46
CA GLY A 81 -20.73 16.46 0.83
C GLY A 81 -20.87 15.94 -0.61
N THR A 82 -19.80 15.43 -1.21
CA THR A 82 -19.76 14.85 -2.55
C THR A 82 -19.23 13.43 -2.43
N PRO A 83 -20.03 12.40 -2.78
CA PRO A 83 -19.50 11.05 -2.91
C PRO A 83 -18.34 11.08 -3.89
N LEU A 84 -17.18 10.55 -3.51
CA LEU A 84 -16.19 10.19 -4.52
C LEU A 84 -16.86 9.23 -5.50
N PRO A 85 -16.59 9.32 -6.81
CA PRO A 85 -17.00 8.28 -7.72
C PRO A 85 -16.54 6.94 -7.12
N ALA A 86 -17.48 6.01 -6.95
CA ALA A 86 -17.13 4.63 -6.67
C ALA A 86 -16.11 4.21 -7.73
N ASP A 87 -15.07 3.47 -7.34
CA ASP A 87 -14.01 2.95 -8.23
C ASP A 87 -14.62 2.75 -9.60
N ARG A 88 -14.32 3.66 -10.54
CA ARG A 88 -14.79 3.43 -11.90
C ARG A 88 -14.16 2.10 -12.25
N PRO A 89 -14.93 1.11 -12.76
CA PRO A 89 -14.35 -0.17 -13.13
C PRO A 89 -13.19 -0.02 -14.13
N ASP A 90 -13.09 1.16 -14.75
CA ASP A 90 -12.08 1.58 -15.70
C ASP A 90 -11.04 2.58 -15.12
N GLU A 91 -11.09 2.94 -13.83
CA GLU A 91 -10.03 3.71 -13.18
C GLU A 91 -8.92 2.74 -12.73
N PRO A 92 -7.67 2.91 -13.19
CA PRO A 92 -6.57 2.14 -12.65
C PRO A 92 -6.50 2.38 -11.13
N ASP A 93 -6.29 1.31 -10.37
CA ASP A 93 -6.42 1.18 -8.91
C ASP A 93 -5.51 2.14 -8.12
N ASP A 94 -5.67 3.47 -8.21
CA ASP A 94 -4.72 4.49 -7.72
C ASP A 94 -3.27 3.96 -7.75
N THR A 95 -2.95 3.20 -8.81
CA THR A 95 -1.65 2.64 -9.00
C THR A 95 -0.83 3.86 -9.31
N ASP A 96 0.30 4.00 -8.63
CA ASP A 96 1.27 5.01 -8.98
C ASP A 96 1.34 5.06 -10.51
N PRO A 97 1.15 6.22 -11.17
CA PRO A 97 1.15 6.30 -12.64
C PRO A 97 2.49 5.86 -13.26
N ASN A 98 3.52 5.57 -12.44
CA ASN A 98 4.75 4.89 -12.82
C ASN A 98 4.75 3.37 -12.59
N ASP A 99 3.65 2.79 -12.12
CA ASP A 99 3.40 1.36 -11.88
C ASP A 99 2.67 0.79 -13.10
N THR A 100 3.31 0.89 -14.27
CA THR A 100 2.84 0.29 -15.54
C THR A 100 3.31 -1.16 -15.72
N ASP A 101 3.67 -1.86 -14.64
CA ASP A 101 4.00 -3.28 -14.70
C ASP A 101 2.73 -4.10 -14.40
N ASP A 102 2.35 -4.98 -15.33
CA ASP A 102 1.27 -6.00 -15.28
C ASP A 102 -0.13 -5.67 -15.85
N TYR A 103 -0.21 -4.92 -16.95
CA TYR A 103 -1.07 -5.41 -18.04
C TYR A 103 -0.17 -6.17 -19.01
N ASP A 104 0.12 -7.44 -18.70
CA ASP A 104 0.61 -8.37 -19.71
C ASP A 104 -0.47 -8.44 -20.80
N ASP A 105 -0.16 -7.86 -21.96
CA ASP A 105 -0.80 -8.18 -23.22
C ASP A 105 -0.65 -9.70 -23.42
N GLU A 106 -1.74 -10.45 -23.21
CA GLU A 106 -1.82 -11.83 -23.69
C GLU A 106 -1.95 -11.81 -25.22
N ASP A 107 -0.85 -12.18 -25.91
CA ASP A 107 -0.86 -12.80 -27.24
C ASP A 107 -0.76 -14.34 -27.10
#